data_AF-A0A6P7F616-F1
#
_entry.id   AF-A0A6P7F616-F1
#
_cell.length_a   1.000
_cell.length_b   1.000
_cell.length_c   1.000
_cell.angle_alpha   90.00
_cell.angle_beta   90.00
_cell.angle_gamma   90.00
#
_symmetry.space_group_name_H-M   'P 1'
#
loop_
_entity.id
_entity.type
_entity.pdbx_description
1 polymer ?
#
loop_
_entity_poly.entity_id
_entity_poly.type
_entity_poly.pdbx_seq_one_letter_code
_entity_poly.pdbx_strand_id
1 'polypeptide(L)'
;MDKPRDKVFRRKDSITRIPKVYENGRKDVPRPRSRSVFTSSHANDDLPTRDIVRYEGQASRPLYVPKPITVKNYFSEEYNDAYTDDGYSGGTIISPQGIITMHLREYIRVDLSLDRAIRISNAKNGIVLALSASGSSSGLIHPNGRVYQYGSRVEIMANDNHGNNKFAKMWYKGVSFTSVQCALVYLVDSAGTRTTTDTFNDLTHDFTLNIFYEDSPYSYLDTPNTTHTTHLVNEAMNVLQATNCWMTEDGTTNWIINNVRISQTADGLVRVGRNSNKFSLRTSPTNGSASVSSPYMHCTGSMGQTRHLFVRRGERRMHYDGSTFIVRNAGHSAGFDEKHQLKVY
;
A
#
# COMPACT_ATOMS: atom_id res chain seq x y z
N MET A 1 9.45 38.08 47.58
CA MET A 1 8.70 39.34 47.46
C MET A 1 9.15 40.04 46.19
N ASP A 2 8.36 40.39 45.17
CA ASP A 2 7.04 39.88 44.73
C ASP A 2 6.88 40.13 43.22
N LYS A 3 6.18 39.25 42.51
CA LYS A 3 5.56 39.56 41.20
C LYS A 3 4.23 40.27 41.47
N PRO A 4 3.76 41.24 40.67
CA PRO A 4 2.93 40.95 39.48
C PRO A 4 3.03 42.06 38.38
N ARG A 5 2.17 42.25 37.34
CA ARG A 5 0.96 41.59 36.77
C ARG A 5 1.09 41.50 35.25
N ASP A 6 0.32 40.60 34.63
CA ASP A 6 0.11 40.47 33.18
C ASP A 6 -0.44 41.73 32.49
N LYS A 7 -0.23 41.85 31.16
CA LYS A 7 -1.02 42.72 30.28
C LYS A 7 -1.69 41.92 29.16
N VAL A 8 -2.96 41.61 29.38
CA VAL A 8 -3.89 41.08 28.38
C VAL A 8 -4.24 42.18 27.36
N PHE A 9 -4.07 41.91 26.06
CA PHE A 9 -4.67 42.72 25.00
C PHE A 9 -5.86 41.99 24.37
N ARG A 10 -7.02 42.64 24.40
CA ARG A 10 -8.27 42.12 23.80
C ARG A 10 -8.26 42.32 22.28
N ARG A 11 -8.96 41.43 21.57
CA ARG A 11 -9.39 41.63 20.16
C ARG A 11 -10.19 42.93 20.02
N LYS A 12 -10.12 43.53 18.83
CA LYS A 12 -11.12 44.46 18.33
C LYS A 12 -11.48 44.08 16.91
N ASP A 13 -12.72 43.66 16.70
CA ASP A 13 -13.26 43.42 15.37
C ASP A 13 -13.50 44.75 14.65
N SER A 14 -13.19 44.81 13.35
CA SER A 14 -13.60 45.93 12.49
C SER A 14 -14.10 45.40 11.15
N ILE A 15 -15.42 45.36 11.03
CA ILE A 15 -16.15 44.99 9.83
C ILE A 15 -16.02 46.12 8.79
N THR A 16 -15.53 45.82 7.60
CA THR A 16 -15.68 46.68 6.42
C THR A 16 -16.54 45.97 5.36
N ARG A 17 -17.76 46.48 5.17
CA ARG A 17 -18.67 46.06 4.10
C ARG A 17 -18.25 46.74 2.80
N ILE A 18 -18.20 45.98 1.70
CA ILE A 18 -18.09 46.52 0.33
C ILE A 18 -19.40 46.17 -0.41
N PRO A 19 -20.07 47.13 -1.07
CA PRO A 19 -21.36 46.89 -1.70
C PRO A 19 -21.23 46.13 -3.03
N LYS A 20 -22.21 45.28 -3.33
CA LYS A 20 -22.35 44.62 -4.63
C LYS A 20 -23.17 45.49 -5.59
N VAL A 21 -22.62 45.76 -6.76
CA VAL A 21 -23.39 46.19 -7.94
C VAL A 21 -23.85 44.94 -8.69
N TYR A 22 -25.11 44.92 -9.12
CA TYR A 22 -25.70 43.86 -9.94
C TYR A 22 -25.64 44.26 -11.42
N GLU A 23 -25.26 43.35 -12.31
CA GLU A 23 -25.93 43.18 -13.60
C GLU A 23 -25.70 41.80 -14.24
N ASN A 24 -26.79 41.24 -14.79
CA ASN A 24 -26.87 40.33 -15.94
C ASN A 24 -26.09 38.99 -15.97
N GLY A 25 -26.64 38.00 -15.26
CA GLY A 25 -27.42 36.94 -15.94
C GLY A 25 -26.72 35.75 -16.60
N ARG A 26 -26.57 34.64 -15.86
CA ARG A 26 -26.79 33.25 -16.31
C ARG A 26 -27.09 32.36 -15.07
N LYS A 27 -27.95 31.35 -15.22
CA LYS A 27 -28.45 30.53 -14.10
C LYS A 27 -27.56 29.30 -13.86
N ASP A 28 -26.91 29.23 -12.69
CA ASP A 28 -26.29 28.00 -12.19
C ASP A 28 -27.27 27.22 -11.30
N VAL A 29 -27.34 25.90 -11.51
CA VAL A 29 -28.18 24.96 -10.73
C VAL A 29 -27.30 24.28 -9.66
N PRO A 30 -27.53 24.50 -8.35
CA PRO A 30 -26.70 23.91 -7.31
C PRO A 30 -27.09 22.44 -7.04
N ARG A 31 -26.15 21.51 -7.24
CA ARG A 31 -26.29 20.13 -6.76
C ARG A 31 -26.13 20.07 -5.23
N PRO A 32 -27.00 19.35 -4.50
CA PRO A 32 -26.93 19.29 -3.04
C PRO A 32 -25.74 18.43 -2.55
N ARG A 33 -25.03 18.92 -1.53
CA ARG A 33 -24.07 18.13 -0.75
C ARG A 33 -24.83 17.29 0.27
N SER A 34 -24.76 15.96 0.17
CA SER A 34 -25.21 15.08 1.24
C SER A 34 -24.21 15.09 2.41
N ARG A 35 -24.70 15.45 3.60
CA ARG A 35 -23.97 15.28 4.86
C ARG A 35 -24.20 13.87 5.40
N SER A 36 -23.20 13.36 6.13
CA SER A 36 -23.34 12.19 6.99
C SER A 36 -24.42 12.40 8.05
N VAL A 37 -25.18 11.35 8.35
CA VAL A 37 -26.07 11.28 9.51
C VAL A 37 -25.70 10.03 10.31
N PHE A 38 -25.21 10.22 11.53
CA PHE A 38 -25.21 9.19 12.55
C PHE A 38 -26.59 9.22 13.23
N THR A 39 -27.26 8.08 13.32
CA THR A 39 -28.42 7.92 14.22
C THR A 39 -28.10 6.86 15.27
N SER A 40 -27.91 7.32 16.49
CA SER A 40 -28.00 6.50 17.70
C SER A 40 -29.47 6.27 18.06
N SER A 41 -29.83 5.05 18.45
CA SER A 41 -31.11 4.75 19.09
C SER A 41 -30.94 3.64 20.12
N HIS A 42 -31.22 3.96 21.38
CA HIS A 42 -31.35 3.00 22.47
C HIS A 42 -32.84 2.73 22.73
N ALA A 43 -33.14 1.46 23.08
CA ALA A 43 -34.28 0.98 23.86
C ALA A 43 -35.73 1.36 23.46
N ASN A 44 -36.54 0.33 23.21
CA ASN A 44 -37.63 0.01 24.14
C ASN A 44 -37.98 -1.48 24.04
N ASP A 45 -38.36 -2.07 25.18
CA ASP A 45 -38.94 -3.41 25.27
C ASP A 45 -40.40 -3.41 24.79
N ASP A 46 -40.82 -4.49 24.13
CA ASP A 46 -42.03 -5.25 24.50
C ASP A 46 -42.16 -6.50 23.59
N LEU A 47 -42.34 -7.67 24.21
CA LEU A 47 -42.57 -8.94 23.53
C LEU A 47 -44.07 -9.18 23.29
N PRO A 48 -44.41 -10.04 22.31
CA PRO A 48 -45.16 -11.22 22.74
C PRO A 48 -44.55 -12.54 22.26
N THR A 49 -44.74 -13.56 23.09
CA THR A 49 -44.32 -14.95 22.88
C THR A 49 -44.82 -15.55 21.56
N ARG A 50 -43.94 -16.25 20.85
CA ARG A 50 -44.27 -17.21 19.79
C ARG A 50 -43.59 -18.55 20.03
N ASP A 51 -44.23 -19.60 19.52
CA ASP A 51 -44.11 -20.96 20.04
C ASP A 51 -42.75 -21.64 19.83
N ILE A 52 -42.39 -22.46 20.83
CA ILE A 52 -41.21 -23.34 20.78
C ILE A 52 -41.55 -24.55 19.91
N VAL A 53 -41.20 -24.48 18.62
CA VAL A 53 -41.13 -25.67 17.77
C VAL A 53 -39.80 -26.38 18.04
N ARG A 54 -39.87 -27.55 18.70
CA ARG A 54 -38.71 -28.45 18.79
C ARG A 54 -38.45 -29.06 17.41
N TYR A 55 -37.26 -28.84 16.87
CA TYR A 55 -36.78 -29.52 15.66
C TYR A 55 -35.58 -30.39 16.03
N GLU A 56 -35.79 -31.71 16.12
CA GLU A 56 -34.70 -32.69 16.18
C GLU A 56 -34.13 -32.92 14.78
N GLY A 57 -32.80 -33.03 14.68
CA GLY A 57 -32.13 -33.53 13.47
C GLY A 57 -31.05 -32.61 12.90
N GLN A 58 -29.81 -33.10 12.98
CA GLN A 58 -28.61 -32.63 12.25
C GLN A 58 -28.21 -31.15 12.42
N ALA A 59 -27.27 -30.93 13.35
CA ALA A 59 -26.56 -29.67 13.50
C ALA A 59 -25.60 -29.40 12.32
N SER A 60 -26.11 -28.79 11.25
CA SER A 60 -25.26 -28.07 10.30
C SER A 60 -24.67 -26.85 11.03
N ARG A 61 -23.34 -26.69 10.97
CA ARG A 61 -22.68 -25.51 11.55
C ARG A 61 -23.14 -24.26 10.78
N PRO A 62 -23.45 -23.13 11.45
CA PRO A 62 -23.84 -21.91 10.74
C PRO A 62 -22.70 -21.44 9.82
N LEU A 63 -23.04 -20.96 8.62
CA LEU A 63 -22.10 -20.46 7.60
C LEU A 63 -21.19 -19.30 8.06
N TYR A 64 -21.44 -18.76 9.24
CA TYR A 64 -20.71 -17.63 9.84
C TYR A 64 -19.45 -18.02 10.63
N VAL A 65 -19.18 -19.30 10.85
CA VAL A 65 -17.92 -19.73 11.50
C VAL A 65 -16.79 -19.68 10.46
N PRO A 66 -15.76 -18.83 10.61
CA PRO A 66 -14.60 -18.87 9.72
C PRO A 66 -13.96 -20.25 9.81
N LYS A 67 -13.55 -20.81 8.66
CA LYS A 67 -12.71 -22.02 8.68
C LYS A 67 -11.46 -21.72 9.54
N PRO A 68 -11.07 -22.61 10.46
CA PRO A 68 -9.83 -22.43 11.20
C PRO A 68 -8.69 -22.28 10.20
N ILE A 69 -7.70 -21.43 10.53
CA ILE A 69 -6.52 -21.27 9.70
C ILE A 69 -5.78 -22.61 9.70
N THR A 70 -5.86 -23.33 8.58
CA THR A 70 -5.10 -24.58 8.39
C THR A 70 -3.63 -24.22 8.28
N VAL A 71 -2.90 -24.37 9.39
CA VAL A 71 -1.45 -24.22 9.43
C VAL A 71 -0.81 -25.51 8.96
N LYS A 72 -0.09 -25.46 7.83
CA LYS A 72 0.81 -26.54 7.43
C LYS A 72 2.22 -26.18 7.89
N ASN A 73 2.75 -26.89 8.89
CA ASN A 73 4.14 -26.79 9.29
C ASN A 73 5.01 -27.56 8.28
N TYR A 74 5.70 -26.86 7.38
CA TYR A 74 6.71 -27.46 6.51
C TYR A 74 8.09 -26.95 6.89
N PHE A 75 8.93 -27.85 7.38
CA PHE A 75 10.37 -27.75 7.13
C PHE A 75 10.58 -28.20 5.69
N SER A 76 10.83 -27.26 4.78
CA SER A 76 11.22 -27.54 3.40
C SER A 76 12.38 -26.64 3.02
N GLU A 77 13.51 -27.24 2.67
CA GLU A 77 14.69 -26.56 2.12
C GLU A 77 14.60 -26.44 0.59
N GLU A 78 13.40 -26.30 0.02
CA GLU A 78 13.19 -26.15 -1.42
C GLU A 78 12.31 -24.92 -1.72
N TYR A 79 12.94 -23.89 -2.29
CA TYR A 79 12.30 -22.62 -2.66
C TYR A 79 11.54 -22.68 -4.00
N ASN A 80 11.40 -23.88 -4.57
CA ASN A 80 10.71 -24.20 -5.83
C ASN A 80 9.74 -25.36 -5.60
N ASP A 81 8.50 -25.06 -5.22
CA ASP A 81 7.26 -25.67 -5.74
C ASP A 81 6.08 -25.35 -4.80
N ALA A 82 5.28 -24.36 -5.19
CA ALA A 82 3.97 -24.06 -4.61
C ALA A 82 2.88 -23.93 -5.69
N TYR A 83 3.15 -24.44 -6.89
CA TYR A 83 2.25 -24.46 -8.05
C TYR A 83 2.10 -25.89 -8.61
N THR A 84 1.99 -26.87 -7.72
CA THR A 84 1.45 -28.18 -8.10
C THR A 84 -0.05 -28.06 -8.35
N ASP A 85 -0.52 -28.70 -9.43
CA ASP A 85 -1.84 -28.47 -10.06
C ASP A 85 -3.03 -29.02 -9.22
N ASP A 86 -2.74 -29.85 -8.21
CA ASP A 86 -3.73 -30.54 -7.40
C ASP A 86 -4.02 -29.84 -6.05
N GLY A 87 -5.07 -29.01 -6.05
CA GLY A 87 -5.82 -28.69 -4.84
C GLY A 87 -5.53 -27.34 -4.18
N TYR A 88 -5.99 -26.26 -4.82
CA TYR A 88 -6.12 -24.92 -4.21
C TYR A 88 -7.12 -24.89 -3.03
N SER A 89 -6.74 -25.46 -1.89
CA SER A 89 -7.26 -25.03 -0.59
C SER A 89 -6.36 -23.93 -0.04
N GLY A 90 -6.89 -22.71 0.02
CA GLY A 90 -6.22 -21.58 0.66
C GLY A 90 -5.76 -21.96 2.08
N GLY A 91 -4.54 -21.60 2.41
CA GLY A 91 -3.86 -22.06 3.62
C GLY A 91 -2.90 -21.01 4.15
N THR A 92 -2.46 -21.20 5.39
CA THR A 92 -1.39 -20.40 5.99
C THR A 92 -0.24 -21.31 6.38
N ILE A 93 0.98 -20.85 6.17
CA ILE A 93 2.21 -21.59 6.41
C ILE A 93 3.06 -20.72 7.33
N ILE A 94 3.73 -21.34 8.29
CA ILE A 94 4.74 -20.67 9.13
C ILE A 94 6.11 -21.19 8.67
N SER A 95 7.02 -20.28 8.31
CA SER A 95 8.41 -20.66 8.02
C SER A 95 9.23 -20.84 9.31
N PRO A 96 10.39 -21.53 9.27
CA PRO A 96 11.30 -21.63 10.42
C PRO A 96 11.79 -20.27 10.99
N GLN A 97 11.67 -19.19 10.21
CA GLN A 97 11.99 -17.81 10.59
C GLN A 97 10.78 -17.06 11.18
N GLY A 98 9.68 -17.77 11.49
CA GLY A 98 8.45 -17.17 12.03
C GLY A 98 7.61 -16.38 11.01
N ILE A 99 7.86 -16.55 9.71
CA ILE A 99 7.13 -15.81 8.66
C ILE A 99 5.79 -16.49 8.43
N ILE A 100 4.71 -15.74 8.65
CA ILE A 100 3.34 -16.15 8.38
C ILE A 100 3.03 -15.86 6.91
N THR A 101 2.96 -16.90 6.09
CA THR A 101 2.62 -16.86 4.67
C THR A 101 1.17 -17.25 4.45
N MET A 102 0.34 -16.35 3.93
CA MET A 102 -1.05 -16.63 3.56
C MET A 102 -1.18 -16.80 2.04
N HIS A 103 -1.74 -17.93 1.61
CA HIS A 103 -2.18 -18.14 0.22
C HIS A 103 -3.66 -17.79 0.09
N LEU A 104 -3.93 -16.65 -0.53
CA LEU A 104 -5.26 -16.11 -0.79
C LEU A 104 -5.73 -16.49 -2.20
N ARG A 105 -6.99 -16.18 -2.54
CA ARG A 105 -7.55 -16.47 -3.88
C ARG A 105 -6.84 -15.68 -4.97
N GLU A 106 -7.00 -16.09 -6.23
CA GLU A 106 -6.50 -15.38 -7.41
C GLU A 106 -4.97 -15.15 -7.43
N TYR A 107 -4.20 -16.17 -7.02
CA TYR A 107 -2.72 -16.15 -7.03
C TYR A 107 -2.10 -15.00 -6.21
N ILE A 108 -2.80 -14.56 -5.14
CA ILE A 108 -2.27 -13.59 -4.19
C ILE A 108 -1.65 -14.32 -2.98
N ARG A 109 -0.38 -14.02 -2.70
CA ARG A 109 0.33 -14.43 -1.49
C ARG A 109 0.62 -13.20 -0.62
N VAL A 110 0.40 -13.30 0.68
CA VAL A 110 0.76 -12.26 1.67
C VAL A 110 1.69 -12.86 2.71
N ASP A 111 2.90 -12.33 2.80
CA ASP A 111 3.90 -12.66 3.83
C ASP A 111 3.86 -11.60 4.93
N LEU A 112 3.81 -12.06 6.18
CA LEU A 112 3.91 -11.23 7.39
C LEU A 112 5.04 -11.75 8.27
N SER A 113 5.93 -10.88 8.71
CA SER A 113 6.89 -11.17 9.78
C SER A 113 6.29 -10.87 11.16
N LEU A 114 6.94 -11.36 12.22
CA LEU A 114 6.56 -11.11 13.62
C LEU A 114 6.66 -9.62 14.02
N ASP A 115 7.61 -8.89 13.44
CA ASP A 115 7.76 -7.43 13.58
C ASP A 115 6.74 -6.61 12.74
N ARG A 116 5.91 -7.30 11.93
CA ARG A 116 4.85 -6.79 11.06
C ARG A 116 5.32 -6.13 9.76
N ALA A 117 6.53 -6.41 9.27
CA ALA A 117 6.83 -6.23 7.85
C ALA A 117 5.83 -7.01 6.97
N ILE A 118 5.60 -6.52 5.76
CA ILE A 118 4.55 -7.02 4.86
C ILE A 118 5.14 -7.15 3.46
N ARG A 119 5.01 -8.31 2.83
CA ARG A 119 5.26 -8.50 1.40
C ARG A 119 4.03 -9.14 0.75
N ILE A 120 3.64 -8.65 -0.42
CA ILE A 120 2.48 -9.15 -1.16
C ILE A 120 2.94 -9.50 -2.56
N SER A 121 2.73 -10.74 -2.98
CA SER A 121 2.92 -11.17 -4.36
C SER A 121 1.56 -11.39 -5.02
N ASN A 122 1.38 -10.80 -6.20
CA ASN A 122 0.27 -11.05 -7.11
C ASN A 122 0.88 -11.68 -8.36
N ALA A 123 1.02 -13.01 -8.32
CA ALA A 123 1.76 -13.75 -9.34
C ALA A 123 1.06 -13.70 -10.71
N LYS A 124 -0.28 -13.64 -10.73
CA LYS A 124 -1.10 -13.49 -11.94
C LYS A 124 -0.69 -12.30 -12.81
N ASN A 125 -0.24 -11.21 -12.18
CA ASN A 125 0.10 -9.95 -12.84
C ASN A 125 1.57 -9.54 -12.72
N GLY A 126 2.44 -10.37 -12.13
CA GLY A 126 3.85 -10.02 -11.90
C GLY A 126 4.04 -8.79 -11.01
N ILE A 127 3.16 -8.59 -10.01
CA ILE A 127 3.19 -7.43 -9.11
C ILE A 127 3.66 -7.86 -7.73
N VAL A 128 4.65 -7.17 -7.16
CA VAL A 128 5.11 -7.37 -5.78
C VAL A 128 5.09 -6.06 -5.02
N LEU A 129 4.57 -6.07 -3.80
CA LEU A 129 4.55 -4.93 -2.87
C LEU A 129 5.33 -5.28 -1.61
N ALA A 130 6.06 -4.33 -1.04
CA ALA A 130 6.72 -4.52 0.26
C ALA A 130 6.67 -3.28 1.16
N LEU A 131 6.65 -3.52 2.47
CA LEU A 131 6.73 -2.52 3.52
C LEU A 131 7.52 -3.07 4.72
N SER A 132 8.65 -2.44 5.01
CA SER A 132 9.50 -2.70 6.19
C SER A 132 8.74 -2.62 7.52
N ALA A 133 9.22 -3.30 8.56
CA ALA A 133 8.58 -3.37 9.88
C ALA A 133 8.30 -1.98 10.48
N SER A 134 9.29 -1.09 10.43
CA SER A 134 9.21 0.31 10.86
C SER A 134 8.38 1.18 9.90
N GLY A 135 8.27 0.77 8.63
CA GLY A 135 7.71 1.58 7.54
C GLY A 135 8.64 2.70 7.08
N SER A 136 9.94 2.63 7.43
CA SER A 136 11.02 3.50 6.94
C SER A 136 11.19 3.41 5.41
N SER A 137 10.88 2.26 4.85
CA SER A 137 11.11 1.88 3.46
C SER A 137 9.96 1.03 2.90
N SER A 138 9.69 1.18 1.61
CA SER A 138 8.58 0.54 0.92
C SER A 138 8.80 0.42 -0.59
N GLY A 139 8.19 -0.59 -1.22
CA GLY A 139 8.50 -0.98 -2.59
C GLY A 139 7.29 -1.44 -3.41
N LEU A 140 7.37 -1.20 -4.72
CA LEU A 140 6.45 -1.68 -5.75
C LEU A 140 7.27 -2.22 -6.93
N ILE A 141 7.06 -3.48 -7.28
CA ILE A 141 7.41 -4.05 -8.58
C ILE A 141 6.10 -4.22 -9.34
N HIS A 142 6.05 -3.72 -10.58
CA HIS A 142 4.88 -3.76 -11.46
C HIS A 142 5.36 -3.85 -12.92
N PRO A 143 4.58 -4.41 -13.86
CA PRO A 143 5.00 -4.51 -15.26
C PRO A 143 5.40 -3.18 -15.92
N ASN A 144 4.68 -2.08 -15.66
CA ASN A 144 5.05 -0.72 -16.10
C ASN A 144 6.31 -0.14 -15.45
N GLY A 145 6.91 -0.79 -14.45
CA GLY A 145 8.09 -0.31 -13.75
C GLY A 145 8.07 -0.52 -12.24
N ARG A 146 9.13 -0.02 -11.62
CA ARG A 146 9.48 -0.30 -10.23
C ARG A 146 9.62 1.01 -9.45
N VAL A 147 9.25 0.98 -8.17
CA VAL A 147 9.35 2.10 -7.24
C VAL A 147 9.99 1.62 -5.95
N TYR A 148 11.05 2.29 -5.50
CA TYR A 148 11.71 2.01 -4.24
C TYR A 148 11.80 3.30 -3.41
N GLN A 149 11.15 3.31 -2.25
CA GLN A 149 11.27 4.35 -1.25
C GLN A 149 12.13 3.82 -0.10
N TYR A 150 13.19 4.56 0.23
CA TYR A 150 14.11 4.25 1.32
C TYR A 150 14.48 5.55 2.05
N GLY A 151 14.09 5.63 3.32
CA GLY A 151 14.19 6.86 4.12
C GLY A 151 13.66 8.12 3.39
N SER A 152 14.53 9.11 3.20
CA SER A 152 14.17 10.40 2.58
C SER A 152 14.13 10.40 1.04
N ARG A 153 14.42 9.27 0.38
CA ARG A 153 14.49 9.15 -1.08
C ARG A 153 13.36 8.30 -1.64
N VAL A 154 13.02 8.55 -2.91
CA VAL A 154 12.15 7.67 -3.70
C VAL A 154 12.69 7.59 -5.12
N GLU A 155 13.01 6.38 -5.57
CA GLU A 155 13.49 6.12 -6.93
C GLU A 155 12.48 5.33 -7.73
N ILE A 156 12.47 5.56 -9.04
CA ILE A 156 11.71 4.77 -10.01
C ILE A 156 12.54 4.37 -11.21
N MET A 157 12.19 3.21 -11.74
CA MET A 157 12.53 2.72 -13.06
C MET A 157 11.20 2.46 -13.79
N ALA A 158 10.79 3.34 -14.69
CA ALA A 158 9.66 3.11 -15.57
C ALA A 158 10.10 2.27 -16.77
N ASN A 159 9.39 1.15 -16.98
CA ASN A 159 9.72 0.20 -18.05
C ASN A 159 9.14 0.70 -19.38
N ASP A 160 10.02 0.92 -20.36
CA ASP A 160 9.65 1.36 -21.70
C ASP A 160 9.60 0.16 -22.65
N ASN A 161 8.51 0.01 -23.39
CA ASN A 161 8.31 -1.11 -24.32
C ASN A 161 9.39 -1.19 -25.42
N HIS A 162 10.10 -0.09 -25.70
CA HIS A 162 11.19 -0.03 -26.67
C HIS A 162 12.58 -0.09 -26.01
N GLY A 163 12.67 -0.49 -24.74
CA GLY A 163 13.90 -0.63 -23.97
C GLY A 163 14.51 0.68 -23.46
N ASN A 164 13.98 1.84 -23.84
CA ASN A 164 14.44 3.15 -23.35
C ASN A 164 13.92 3.46 -21.94
N ASN A 165 14.20 2.61 -20.95
CA ASN A 165 13.67 2.75 -19.59
C ASN A 165 13.98 4.14 -19.02
N LYS A 166 13.02 4.71 -18.29
CA LYS A 166 13.11 6.07 -17.72
C LYS A 166 13.38 5.97 -16.22
N PHE A 167 14.34 6.73 -15.72
CA PHE A 167 14.74 6.71 -14.31
C PHE A 167 14.47 8.07 -13.67
N ALA A 168 14.01 8.07 -12.41
CA ALA A 168 13.93 9.30 -11.63
C ALA A 168 14.10 9.07 -10.13
N LYS A 169 14.60 10.10 -9.42
CA LYS A 169 14.97 10.09 -8.00
C LYS A 169 14.48 11.35 -7.32
N MET A 170 13.46 11.23 -6.47
CA MET A 170 13.09 12.28 -5.51
C MET A 170 14.05 12.25 -4.32
N TRP A 171 14.66 13.40 -4.00
CA TRP A 171 15.59 13.53 -2.88
C TRP A 171 15.67 15.00 -2.43
N TYR A 172 16.54 15.35 -1.47
CA TYR A 172 16.51 16.70 -0.87
C TYR A 172 16.63 17.85 -1.89
N LYS A 173 17.51 17.72 -2.91
CA LYS A 173 17.72 18.76 -3.93
C LYS A 173 16.52 18.99 -4.85
N GLY A 174 15.71 17.96 -5.16
CA GLY A 174 14.65 18.05 -6.16
C GLY A 174 14.23 16.67 -6.68
N VAL A 175 13.95 16.60 -7.98
CA VAL A 175 13.74 15.33 -8.69
C VAL A 175 14.74 15.22 -9.84
N SER A 176 15.71 14.31 -9.70
CA SER A 176 16.67 13.99 -10.75
C SER A 176 16.06 12.96 -11.72
N PHE A 177 16.31 13.04 -13.02
CA PHE A 177 15.77 12.10 -14.01
C PHE A 177 16.63 11.92 -15.26
N THR A 178 16.52 10.75 -15.91
CA THR A 178 17.22 10.41 -17.16
C THR A 178 16.53 9.22 -17.87
N SER A 179 17.10 8.73 -18.96
CA SER A 179 16.69 7.49 -19.64
C SER A 179 17.88 6.70 -20.15
N VAL A 180 17.69 5.42 -20.48
CA VAL A 180 18.74 4.56 -21.08
C VAL A 180 19.39 5.21 -22.31
N GLN A 181 18.60 5.85 -23.18
CA GLN A 181 19.09 6.53 -24.38
C GLN A 181 19.52 7.99 -24.16
N CYS A 182 19.54 8.49 -22.91
CA CYS A 182 19.93 9.87 -22.62
C CYS A 182 21.32 9.93 -21.98
N ALA A 183 22.26 10.62 -22.63
CA ALA A 183 23.62 10.81 -22.12
C ALA A 183 23.70 11.76 -20.90
N LEU A 184 22.62 12.47 -20.58
CA LEU A 184 22.57 13.47 -19.52
C LEU A 184 21.58 13.09 -18.43
N VAL A 185 21.90 13.46 -17.19
CA VAL A 185 20.96 13.44 -16.07
C VAL A 185 20.50 14.87 -15.84
N TYR A 186 19.18 15.05 -15.72
CA TYR A 186 18.55 16.33 -15.43
C TYR A 186 18.08 16.36 -13.98
N LEU A 187 17.92 17.57 -13.44
CA LEU A 187 17.39 17.86 -12.11
C LEU A 187 16.32 18.94 -12.26
N VAL A 188 15.13 18.66 -11.76
CA VAL A 188 14.06 19.66 -11.55
C VAL A 188 14.06 20.05 -10.08
N ASP A 189 14.41 21.30 -9.80
CA ASP A 189 14.41 21.88 -8.45
C ASP A 189 13.68 23.24 -8.43
N SER A 190 13.97 24.09 -7.44
CA SER A 190 13.33 25.42 -7.30
C SER A 190 13.88 26.48 -8.25
N ALA A 191 14.97 26.21 -8.97
CA ALA A 191 15.52 27.07 -10.02
C ALA A 191 15.08 26.63 -11.44
N GLY A 192 14.23 25.60 -11.55
CA GLY A 192 13.80 25.02 -12.82
C GLY A 192 14.56 23.73 -13.16
N THR A 193 14.85 23.54 -14.45
CA THR A 193 15.45 22.31 -14.99
C THR A 193 16.90 22.56 -15.42
N ARG A 194 17.82 21.76 -14.90
CA ARG A 194 19.27 21.83 -15.21
C ARG A 194 19.89 20.44 -15.30
N THR A 195 21.11 20.34 -15.84
CA THR A 195 21.89 19.10 -15.81
C THR A 195 22.48 18.83 -14.43
N THR A 196 22.79 17.57 -14.14
CA THR A 196 23.40 17.11 -12.89
C THR A 196 24.21 15.82 -13.11
N THR A 197 24.96 15.38 -12.10
CA THR A 197 25.80 14.16 -12.11
C THR A 197 25.25 13.09 -11.16
N ASP A 198 23.92 13.03 -11.04
CA ASP A 198 23.23 12.15 -10.11
C ASP A 198 23.21 10.69 -10.60
N THR A 199 23.54 9.75 -9.72
CA THR A 199 23.42 8.31 -9.96
C THR A 199 22.05 7.77 -9.52
N PHE A 200 21.68 6.59 -10.01
CA PHE A 200 20.46 5.85 -9.66
C PHE A 200 20.85 4.45 -9.19
N ASN A 201 20.05 3.85 -8.31
CA ASN A 201 20.24 2.44 -7.96
C ASN A 201 19.77 1.56 -9.12
N ASP A 202 20.42 0.40 -9.29
CA ASP A 202 19.87 -0.66 -10.12
C ASP A 202 18.63 -1.25 -9.43
N LEU A 203 17.46 -1.01 -10.04
CA LEU A 203 16.19 -1.58 -9.58
C LEU A 203 15.80 -2.83 -10.37
N THR A 204 16.59 -3.34 -11.32
CA THR A 204 16.16 -4.44 -12.22
C THR A 204 15.83 -5.73 -11.46
N HIS A 205 16.53 -6.00 -10.37
CA HIS A 205 16.40 -7.18 -9.50
C HIS A 205 15.24 -7.06 -8.47
N ASP A 206 14.86 -8.16 -7.81
CA ASP A 206 13.86 -8.11 -6.72
C ASP A 206 14.47 -7.55 -5.42
N PHE A 207 14.25 -6.26 -5.18
CA PHE A 207 14.64 -5.57 -3.94
C PHE A 207 13.60 -5.69 -2.81
N THR A 208 12.44 -6.32 -3.05
CA THR A 208 11.33 -6.35 -2.07
C THR A 208 11.59 -7.26 -0.87
N LEU A 209 12.45 -8.28 -1.03
CA LEU A 209 12.92 -9.11 0.09
C LEU A 209 13.82 -8.30 1.04
N ASN A 210 14.69 -7.44 0.50
CA ASN A 210 15.54 -6.57 1.32
C ASN A 210 14.69 -5.63 2.19
N ILE A 211 13.61 -5.08 1.63
CA ILE A 211 12.63 -4.26 2.38
C ILE A 211 11.88 -5.08 3.44
N PHE A 212 11.56 -6.34 3.15
CA PHE A 212 10.80 -7.21 4.05
C PHE A 212 11.61 -7.60 5.29
N TYR A 213 12.91 -7.88 5.12
CA TYR A 213 13.83 -8.19 6.22
C TYR A 213 14.54 -6.97 6.82
N GLU A 214 14.29 -5.77 6.30
CA GLU A 214 14.87 -4.51 6.79
C GLU A 214 14.55 -4.29 8.28
N ASP A 215 15.60 -4.04 9.07
CA ASP A 215 15.58 -3.90 10.53
C ASP A 215 15.01 -5.12 11.29
N SER A 216 14.82 -6.28 10.66
CA SER A 216 14.20 -7.43 11.32
C SER A 216 15.15 -8.11 12.31
N PRO A 217 14.82 -8.17 13.62
CA PRO A 217 15.67 -8.83 14.63
C PRO A 217 15.72 -10.35 14.47
N TYR A 218 14.87 -10.89 13.58
CA TYR A 218 14.75 -12.32 13.27
C TYR A 218 15.57 -12.73 12.03
N SER A 219 16.21 -11.77 11.34
CA SER A 219 17.01 -12.00 10.13
C SER A 219 18.42 -12.52 10.42
N TYR A 220 18.54 -13.64 11.13
CA TYR A 220 19.81 -14.36 11.27
C TYR A 220 19.99 -15.38 10.13
N LEU A 221 20.63 -14.93 9.05
CA LEU A 221 21.08 -15.80 7.95
C LEU A 221 22.31 -16.65 8.34
N ASP A 222 23.12 -16.21 9.31
CA ASP A 222 24.48 -16.73 9.50
C ASP A 222 24.60 -17.94 10.46
N THR A 223 23.60 -18.27 11.28
CA THR A 223 23.58 -19.58 11.99
C THR A 223 22.17 -19.99 12.46
N PRO A 224 21.48 -20.94 11.81
CA PRO A 224 20.19 -21.44 12.29
C PRO A 224 20.39 -22.34 13.52
N ASN A 225 20.10 -21.82 14.71
CA ASN A 225 19.97 -22.64 15.91
C ASN A 225 18.54 -23.19 16.02
N THR A 226 18.40 -24.51 16.10
CA THR A 226 17.12 -25.24 16.20
C THR A 226 16.22 -24.75 17.34
N THR A 227 16.78 -24.30 18.47
CA THR A 227 15.97 -23.74 19.57
C THR A 227 15.40 -22.36 19.22
N HIS A 228 16.13 -21.54 18.46
CA HIS A 228 15.68 -20.23 18.04
C HIS A 228 14.57 -20.33 16.99
N THR A 229 14.74 -21.15 15.95
CA THR A 229 13.71 -21.37 14.91
C THR A 229 12.41 -21.93 15.52
N THR A 230 12.53 -22.87 16.47
CA THR A 230 11.38 -23.39 17.23
C THR A 230 10.65 -22.29 18.01
N HIS A 231 11.37 -21.34 18.63
CA HIS A 231 10.75 -20.20 19.29
C HIS A 231 9.96 -19.31 18.32
N LEU A 232 10.54 -18.96 17.16
CA LEU A 232 9.88 -18.12 16.16
C LEU A 232 8.61 -18.78 15.59
N VAL A 233 8.65 -20.09 15.35
CA VAL A 233 7.48 -20.86 14.90
C VAL A 233 6.37 -20.83 15.96
N ASN A 234 6.72 -21.01 17.24
CA ASN A 234 5.74 -20.94 18.34
C ASN A 234 5.16 -19.52 18.51
N GLU A 235 5.97 -18.47 18.38
CA GLU A 235 5.50 -17.07 18.43
C GLU A 235 4.52 -16.77 17.26
N ALA A 236 4.85 -17.21 16.05
CA ALA A 236 3.97 -17.10 14.88
C ALA A 236 2.68 -17.91 15.05
N MET A 237 2.75 -19.09 15.69
CA MET A 237 1.56 -19.89 15.98
C MET A 237 0.64 -19.20 17.00
N ASN A 238 1.20 -18.59 18.05
CA ASN A 238 0.43 -17.79 19.02
C ASN A 238 -0.25 -16.59 18.34
N VAL A 239 0.45 -15.91 17.42
CA VAL A 239 -0.12 -14.84 16.60
C VAL A 239 -1.29 -15.32 15.72
N LEU A 240 -1.18 -16.52 15.13
CA LEU A 240 -2.27 -17.11 14.35
C LEU A 240 -3.45 -17.56 15.21
N GLN A 241 -3.21 -18.10 16.41
CA GLN A 241 -4.28 -18.43 17.35
C GLN A 241 -5.06 -17.20 17.83
N ALA A 242 -4.39 -16.04 17.94
CA ALA A 242 -5.00 -14.76 18.28
C ALA A 242 -5.60 -14.00 17.07
N THR A 243 -5.68 -14.63 15.88
CA THR A 243 -6.16 -13.97 14.66
C THR A 243 -7.69 -13.90 14.61
N ASN A 244 -8.20 -12.68 14.36
CA ASN A 244 -9.62 -12.49 14.04
C ASN A 244 -9.85 -12.67 12.54
N CYS A 245 -10.84 -13.46 12.15
CA CYS A 245 -11.28 -13.66 10.76
C CYS A 245 -12.80 -13.47 10.66
N TRP A 246 -13.28 -12.83 9.60
CA TRP A 246 -14.72 -12.71 9.32
C TRP A 246 -14.97 -12.46 7.83
N MET A 247 -16.19 -12.71 7.37
CA MET A 247 -16.66 -12.28 6.05
C MET A 247 -17.74 -11.22 6.20
N THR A 248 -17.76 -10.26 5.29
CA THR A 248 -18.85 -9.28 5.15
C THR A 248 -19.83 -9.70 4.07
N GLU A 249 -21.03 -9.11 4.07
CA GLU A 249 -22.16 -9.46 3.18
C GLU A 249 -21.83 -9.33 1.68
N ASP A 250 -20.87 -8.48 1.33
CA ASP A 250 -20.34 -8.29 -0.03
C ASP A 250 -19.37 -9.40 -0.48
N GLY A 251 -19.17 -10.44 0.33
CA GLY A 251 -18.21 -11.52 0.08
C GLY A 251 -16.74 -11.14 0.33
N THR A 252 -16.46 -10.00 0.97
CA THR A 252 -15.09 -9.65 1.36
C THR A 252 -14.67 -10.44 2.61
N THR A 253 -13.65 -11.29 2.46
CA THR A 253 -13.00 -11.95 3.60
C THR A 253 -12.00 -10.98 4.26
N ASN A 254 -12.00 -10.92 5.58
CA ASN A 254 -11.17 -10.03 6.37
C ASN A 254 -10.41 -10.82 7.45
N TRP A 255 -9.17 -10.43 7.70
CA TRP A 255 -8.32 -10.95 8.77
C TRP A 255 -7.66 -9.80 9.54
N ILE A 256 -7.44 -9.97 10.84
CA ILE A 256 -6.51 -9.15 11.64
C ILE A 256 -5.49 -10.10 12.25
N ILE A 257 -4.26 -10.06 11.76
CA ILE A 257 -3.11 -10.84 12.22
C ILE A 257 -2.08 -9.86 12.75
N ASN A 258 -1.70 -9.95 14.03
CA ASN A 258 -0.68 -9.07 14.64
C ASN A 258 -0.90 -7.57 14.33
N ASN A 259 -2.13 -7.05 14.50
CA ASN A 259 -2.50 -5.66 14.17
C ASN A 259 -2.30 -5.23 12.70
N VAL A 260 -2.08 -6.18 11.78
CA VAL A 260 -2.16 -6.02 10.33
C VAL A 260 -3.54 -6.48 9.88
N ARG A 261 -4.31 -5.59 9.28
CA ARG A 261 -5.59 -5.92 8.64
C ARG A 261 -5.36 -6.33 7.19
N ILE A 262 -5.86 -7.50 6.81
CA ILE A 262 -5.92 -8.00 5.44
C ILE A 262 -7.39 -8.09 5.04
N SER A 263 -7.73 -7.68 3.82
CA SER A 263 -9.08 -7.81 3.26
C SER A 263 -8.98 -8.25 1.79
N GLN A 264 -9.69 -9.32 1.41
CA GLN A 264 -9.80 -9.78 0.01
C GLN A 264 -11.28 -9.77 -0.43
N THR A 265 -11.61 -8.91 -1.41
CA THR A 265 -12.95 -8.82 -2.01
C THR A 265 -13.25 -10.05 -2.89
N ALA A 266 -14.51 -10.26 -3.27
CA ALA A 266 -14.93 -11.40 -4.09
C ALA A 266 -14.13 -11.54 -5.41
N ASP A 267 -13.78 -10.43 -6.05
CA ASP A 267 -12.94 -10.33 -7.27
C ASP A 267 -11.42 -10.53 -7.01
N GLY A 268 -11.02 -10.94 -5.82
CA GLY A 268 -9.63 -11.23 -5.47
C GLY A 268 -8.77 -10.01 -5.14
N LEU A 269 -9.29 -8.77 -5.26
CA LEU A 269 -8.57 -7.56 -4.87
C LEU A 269 -8.23 -7.57 -3.38
N VAL A 270 -6.93 -7.50 -3.09
CA VAL A 270 -6.37 -7.49 -1.73
C VAL A 270 -6.01 -6.08 -1.29
N ARG A 271 -6.37 -5.76 -0.05
CA ARG A 271 -5.93 -4.58 0.71
C ARG A 271 -5.26 -5.06 1.99
N VAL A 272 -4.09 -4.52 2.32
CA VAL A 272 -3.39 -4.79 3.57
C VAL A 272 -2.97 -3.46 4.20
N GLY A 273 -3.21 -3.29 5.49
CA GLY A 273 -2.81 -2.08 6.21
C GLY A 273 -2.55 -2.32 7.69
N ARG A 274 -1.70 -1.49 8.28
CA ARG A 274 -1.49 -1.47 9.73
C ARG A 274 -2.58 -0.63 10.40
N ASN A 275 -2.88 -0.93 11.67
CA ASN A 275 -3.99 -0.36 12.47
C ASN A 275 -4.04 1.19 12.64
N SER A 276 -3.19 1.95 11.94
CA SER A 276 -3.13 3.43 11.97
C SER A 276 -3.63 4.10 10.68
N ASN A 277 -4.07 3.36 9.65
CA ASN A 277 -4.41 3.84 8.29
C ASN A 277 -3.29 4.59 7.55
N LYS A 278 -2.12 4.83 8.18
CA LYS A 278 -0.96 5.51 7.60
C LYS A 278 -0.25 4.66 6.54
N PHE A 279 -0.37 3.34 6.64
CA PHE A 279 0.28 2.37 5.77
C PHE A 279 -0.80 1.50 5.12
N SER A 280 -0.86 1.51 3.79
CA SER A 280 -1.83 0.78 2.98
C SER A 280 -1.18 0.26 1.71
N LEU A 281 -1.24 -1.06 1.52
CA LEU A 281 -0.81 -1.78 0.33
C LEU A 281 -2.08 -2.35 -0.34
N ARG A 282 -2.17 -2.27 -1.66
CA ARG A 282 -3.33 -2.78 -2.41
C ARG A 282 -2.88 -3.37 -3.74
N THR A 283 -3.38 -4.53 -4.11
CA THR A 283 -3.16 -5.14 -5.43
C THR A 283 -4.42 -5.85 -5.92
N SER A 284 -4.72 -5.76 -7.22
CA SER A 284 -5.84 -6.45 -7.86
C SER A 284 -5.35 -7.43 -8.92
N PRO A 285 -5.76 -8.72 -8.85
CA PRO A 285 -5.50 -9.69 -9.90
C PRO A 285 -6.33 -9.40 -11.17
N THR A 286 -7.47 -8.74 -11.05
CA THR A 286 -8.44 -8.51 -12.14
C THR A 286 -8.00 -7.43 -13.15
N ASN A 287 -7.30 -6.39 -12.70
CA ASN A 287 -6.94 -5.25 -13.56
C ASN A 287 -5.49 -4.76 -13.42
N GLY A 288 -4.64 -5.54 -12.73
CA GLY A 288 -3.24 -5.17 -12.49
C GLY A 288 -3.05 -3.89 -11.68
N SER A 289 -4.08 -3.34 -11.04
CA SER A 289 -3.90 -2.12 -10.23
C SER A 289 -3.15 -2.44 -8.93
N ALA A 290 -2.15 -1.63 -8.64
CA ALA A 290 -1.28 -1.74 -7.48
C ALA A 290 -1.12 -0.37 -6.81
N SER A 291 -0.99 -0.32 -5.48
CA SER A 291 -0.63 0.92 -4.79
C SER A 291 0.04 0.67 -3.45
N VAL A 292 1.01 1.51 -3.10
CA VAL A 292 1.58 1.62 -1.76
C VAL A 292 1.42 3.06 -1.27
N SER A 293 0.82 3.22 -0.10
CA SER A 293 0.67 4.50 0.59
C SER A 293 1.32 4.41 1.96
N SER A 294 2.21 5.35 2.24
CA SER A 294 2.90 5.57 3.51
C SER A 294 2.99 7.08 3.79
N PRO A 295 3.41 7.52 4.99
CA PRO A 295 3.72 8.94 5.26
C PRO A 295 4.82 9.51 4.35
N TYR A 296 5.64 8.64 3.73
CA TYR A 296 6.81 9.02 2.93
C TYR A 296 6.58 8.98 1.42
N MET A 297 5.55 8.24 0.96
CA MET A 297 5.24 8.04 -0.45
C MET A 297 3.78 7.62 -0.67
N HIS A 298 3.19 8.08 -1.76
CA HIS A 298 2.03 7.43 -2.37
C HIS A 298 2.39 7.05 -3.81
N CYS A 299 2.45 5.75 -4.13
CA CYS A 299 2.64 5.26 -5.49
C CYS A 299 1.46 4.40 -5.98
N THR A 300 1.23 4.41 -7.29
CA THR A 300 0.28 3.55 -7.99
C THR A 300 0.86 2.99 -9.28
N GLY A 301 0.49 1.76 -9.61
CA GLY A 301 0.65 1.14 -10.92
C GLY A 301 -0.69 0.62 -11.42
N SER A 302 -0.88 0.55 -12.73
CA SER A 302 -2.09 -0.01 -13.34
C SER A 302 -1.81 -0.58 -14.72
N MET A 303 -2.40 -1.74 -15.02
CA MET A 303 -2.47 -2.32 -16.37
C MET A 303 -3.88 -2.19 -17.00
N GLY A 304 -4.81 -1.49 -16.34
CA GLY A 304 -6.14 -1.21 -16.88
C GLY A 304 -6.13 -0.21 -18.03
N GLN A 305 -7.32 0.31 -18.39
CA GLN A 305 -7.51 1.23 -19.54
C GLN A 305 -6.51 2.38 -19.61
N THR A 306 -6.13 2.95 -18.46
CA THR A 306 -5.00 3.90 -18.35
C THR A 306 -3.81 3.21 -17.67
N ARG A 307 -2.93 2.64 -18.50
CA ARG A 307 -1.63 2.16 -18.05
C ARG A 307 -0.86 3.32 -17.44
N HIS A 308 -0.34 3.16 -16.23
CA HIS A 308 0.52 4.18 -15.62
C HIS A 308 1.44 3.62 -14.54
N LEU A 309 2.46 4.40 -14.21
CA LEU A 309 3.23 4.34 -12.97
C LEU A 309 3.29 5.77 -12.41
N PHE A 310 2.76 5.98 -11.22
CA PHE A 310 2.69 7.30 -10.57
C PHE A 310 3.29 7.25 -9.17
N VAL A 311 4.02 8.29 -8.80
CA VAL A 311 4.62 8.46 -7.47
C VAL A 311 4.44 9.91 -7.02
N ARG A 312 4.03 10.10 -5.76
CA ARG A 312 3.93 11.40 -5.10
C ARG A 312 4.60 11.38 -3.72
N ARG A 313 5.34 12.45 -3.42
CA ARG A 313 5.84 12.78 -2.07
C ARG A 313 5.70 14.29 -1.85
N GLY A 314 4.72 14.69 -1.03
CA GLY A 314 4.35 16.09 -0.85
C GLY A 314 3.93 16.75 -2.17
N GLU A 315 4.69 17.75 -2.60
CA GLU A 315 4.51 18.47 -3.87
C GLU A 315 5.27 17.85 -5.05
N ARG A 316 6.18 16.91 -4.79
CA ARG A 316 6.95 16.22 -5.83
C ARG A 316 6.14 15.10 -6.44
N ARG A 317 6.23 14.95 -7.77
CA ARG A 317 5.55 13.89 -8.52
C ARG A 317 6.48 13.31 -9.58
N MET A 318 6.31 12.04 -9.87
CA MET A 318 6.87 11.36 -11.03
C MET A 318 5.74 10.54 -11.66
N HIS A 319 5.57 10.64 -12.98
CA HIS A 319 4.48 10.01 -13.70
C HIS A 319 4.96 9.45 -15.03
N TYR A 320 4.54 8.23 -15.32
CA TYR A 320 4.73 7.55 -16.60
C TYR A 320 3.38 6.99 -17.05
N ASP A 321 2.96 7.27 -18.28
CA ASP A 321 1.73 6.72 -18.89
C ASP A 321 2.04 5.63 -19.95
N GLY A 322 3.30 5.18 -20.01
CA GLY A 322 3.80 4.26 -21.03
C GLY A 322 4.32 4.93 -22.30
N SER A 323 4.14 6.25 -22.46
CA SER A 323 4.58 7.02 -23.62
C SER A 323 5.34 8.27 -23.21
N THR A 324 4.78 9.08 -22.29
CA THR A 324 5.40 10.26 -21.70
C THR A 324 5.90 9.97 -20.29
N PHE A 325 6.99 10.63 -19.90
CA PHE A 325 7.59 10.51 -18.57
C PHE A 325 7.83 11.90 -17.99
N ILE A 326 7.04 12.29 -16.99
CA ILE A 326 7.05 13.65 -16.44
C ILE A 326 7.41 13.61 -14.95
N VAL A 327 8.40 14.41 -14.58
CA VAL A 327 8.73 14.69 -13.17
C VAL A 327 8.36 16.13 -12.82
N ARG A 328 8.01 16.36 -11.56
CA ARG A 328 7.57 17.66 -11.05
C ARG A 328 8.14 17.92 -9.67
N ASN A 329 8.63 19.13 -9.46
CA ASN A 329 9.02 19.67 -8.15
C ASN A 329 8.29 21.01 -7.93
N ALA A 330 7.25 21.00 -7.08
CA ALA A 330 6.40 22.15 -6.78
C ALA A 330 5.79 22.81 -8.04
N GLY A 331 6.28 23.98 -8.44
CA GLY A 331 5.86 24.70 -9.65
C GLY A 331 6.42 24.14 -10.95
N HIS A 332 7.65 23.60 -10.92
CA HIS A 332 8.40 23.24 -12.12
C HIS A 332 8.18 21.79 -12.55
N SER A 333 8.11 21.55 -13.85
CA SER A 333 8.01 20.21 -14.44
C SER A 333 8.92 20.06 -15.65
N ALA A 334 9.48 18.87 -15.81
CA ALA A 334 10.20 18.48 -17.03
C ALA A 334 10.08 16.97 -17.22
N GLY A 335 10.46 16.48 -18.40
CA GLY A 335 10.27 15.09 -18.73
C GLY A 335 10.72 14.73 -20.12
N PHE A 336 10.42 13.50 -20.53
CA PHE A 336 10.55 13.02 -21.89
C PHE A 336 9.16 12.87 -22.51
N ASP A 337 8.99 13.38 -23.73
CA ASP A 337 7.79 13.15 -24.53
C ASP A 337 7.80 11.76 -25.19
N GLU A 338 6.73 11.49 -25.96
CA GLU A 338 6.56 10.27 -26.77
C GLU A 338 7.71 10.04 -27.79
N LYS A 339 8.44 11.10 -28.17
CA LYS A 339 9.60 11.06 -29.09
C LYS A 339 10.93 10.99 -28.33
N HIS A 340 10.86 10.75 -27.02
CA HIS A 340 11.98 10.73 -26.09
C HIS A 340 12.76 12.05 -26.00
N GLN A 341 12.17 13.16 -26.44
CA GLN A 341 12.77 14.49 -26.36
C GLN A 341 12.53 15.10 -24.98
N LEU A 342 13.54 15.78 -24.45
CA LEU A 342 13.40 16.59 -23.25
C LEU A 342 12.36 17.69 -23.49
N LYS A 343 11.37 17.81 -22.58
CA LYS A 343 10.44 18.93 -22.48
C LYS A 343 10.52 19.56 -21.09
N VAL A 344 10.31 20.87 -21.04
CA VAL A 344 10.18 21.67 -19.82
C VAL A 344 8.81 22.37 -19.90
N TYR A 345 8.09 22.41 -18.78
CA TYR A 345 6.70 22.88 -18.66
C TYR A 345 6.55 23.90 -17.53
#